data_AF-A0A520KIN3-F1
#
_entry.id   AF-A0A520KIN3-F1
#
_cell.length_a   1.000
_cell.length_b   1.000
_cell.length_c   1.000
_cell.angle_alpha   90.00
_cell.angle_beta   90.00
_cell.angle_gamma   90.00
#
_symmetry.space_group_name_H-M   'P 1'
#
loop_
_entity.id
_entity.type
_entity.pdbx_description
1 polymer ?
#
loop_
_entity_poly.entity_id
_entity_poly.type
_entity_poly.pdbx_seq_one_letter_code
_entity_poly.pdbx_strand_id
1 'polypeptide(L)' 'MRCRWMGDCRTISQPTPPQTEEFIRNAIENQELLTITSRCEVDYRGRASGYLGVGERLTILKPDGT' A
#
# COMPACT_ATOMS: atom_id res chain seq x y z
N MET A 1 8.22 7.06 -27.86
CA MET A 1 7.82 5.83 -27.15
C MET A 1 6.79 6.20 -26.10
N ARG A 2 5.49 5.95 -26.34
CA ARG A 2 4.43 6.19 -25.35
C ARG A 2 3.97 4.83 -24.85
N CYS A 3 4.44 4.43 -23.67
CA CYS A 3 3.85 3.30 -22.97
C CYS A 3 2.49 3.77 -22.44
N ARG A 4 1.41 3.35 -23.09
CA ARG A 4 0.04 3.70 -22.69
C ARG A 4 -0.50 2.55 -21.84
N TRP A 5 -0.09 2.49 -20.58
CA TRP A 5 -0.87 1.76 -19.57
C TRP A 5 -2.07 2.63 -19.22
N MET A 6 -3.21 2.33 -19.84
CA MET A 6 -4.52 2.84 -19.41
C MET A 6 -5.10 1.80 -18.45
N GLY A 7 -4.44 1.62 -17.31
CA GLY A 7 -5.08 1.04 -16.14
C GLY A 7 -5.74 2.19 -15.39
N ASP A 8 -7.00 2.03 -14.98
CA ASP A 8 -7.61 2.97 -14.06
C ASP A 8 -6.78 3.02 -12.77
N CYS A 9 -6.24 4.20 -12.45
CA CYS A 9 -5.52 4.44 -11.22
C CYS A 9 -6.31 5.43 -10.36
N ARG A 10 -6.74 5.00 -9.18
CA ARG A 10 -7.40 5.84 -8.20
C ARG A 10 -6.38 6.28 -7.15
N THR A 11 -6.37 7.56 -6.80
CA THR A 11 -5.47 8.11 -5.77
C THR A 11 -6.25 8.99 -4.81
N ILE A 12 -6.02 8.81 -3.51
CA ILE A 12 -6.47 9.74 -2.46
C ILE A 12 -5.24 10.28 -1.72
N SER A 13 -5.22 11.58 -1.42
CA SER A 13 -4.12 12.24 -0.73
C SER A 13 -4.55 12.70 0.65
N GLN A 14 -3.69 12.51 1.65
CA GLN A 14 -3.95 12.85 3.06
C GLN A 14 -5.33 12.39 3.57
N PRO A 15 -5.70 11.11 3.34
CA PRO A 15 -7.00 10.61 3.75
C PRO A 15 -7.14 10.56 5.26
N THR A 16 -8.39 10.69 5.72
CA THR A 16 -8.75 10.36 7.10
C THR A 16 -8.62 8.85 7.34
N PRO A 17 -8.55 8.39 8.60
CA PRO A 17 -8.51 6.95 8.87
C PRO A 17 -9.68 6.15 8.26
N PRO A 18 -10.96 6.60 8.33
CA PRO A 18 -12.06 5.90 7.67
C PRO A 18 -11.92 5.81 6.14
N GLN A 19 -11.49 6.90 5.49
CA GLN A 19 -11.25 6.90 4.04
C GLN A 19 -10.09 5.97 3.65
N THR A 20 -9.08 5.87 4.50
CA THR A 20 -7.94 4.97 4.31
C THR A 20 -8.40 3.51 4.39
N GLU A 21 -9.20 3.18 5.41
CA GLU A 21 -9.76 1.83 5.58
C GLU A 21 -10.59 1.41 4.37
N GLU A 22 -11.54 2.25 3.95
CA GLU A 22 -12.40 1.98 2.79
C GLU A 22 -11.57 1.79 1.51
N PHE A 23 -10.58 2.66 1.28
CA PHE A 23 -9.72 2.57 0.10
C PHE A 23 -8.90 1.27 0.06
N ILE A 24 -8.30 0.89 1.20
CA ILE A 24 -7.50 -0.34 1.31
C ILE A 24 -8.38 -1.57 1.15
N ARG A 25 -9.56 -1.59 1.81
CA ARG A 25 -10.52 -2.71 1.74
C ARG A 25 -10.94 -2.97 0.30
N ASN A 26 -11.37 -1.94 -0.43
CA ASN A 26 -11.81 -2.08 -1.82
C ASN A 26 -10.67 -2.60 -2.72
N ALA A 27 -9.44 -2.11 -2.53
CA ALA A 27 -8.29 -2.56 -3.30
C ALA A 27 -7.98 -4.06 -3.06
N ILE A 28 -8.09 -4.52 -1.81
CA ILE A 28 -7.91 -5.94 -1.46
C ILE A 28 -9.01 -6.80 -2.09
N GLU A 29 -10.27 -6.41 -1.93
CA GLU A 29 -11.44 -7.14 -2.45
C GLU A 29 -11.42 -7.27 -3.97
N ASN A 30 -10.93 -6.25 -4.67
CA ASN A 30 -10.82 -6.23 -6.12
C ASN A 30 -9.52 -6.85 -6.67
N GLN A 31 -8.64 -7.36 -5.80
CA GLN A 31 -7.29 -7.84 -6.18
C GLN A 31 -6.52 -6.78 -7.00
N GLU A 32 -6.52 -5.54 -6.52
CA GLU A 32 -5.79 -4.42 -7.12
C GLU A 32 -4.36 -4.33 -6.58
N LEU A 33 -3.46 -3.72 -7.34
CA LEU A 33 -2.15 -3.30 -6.85
C LEU A 33 -2.31 -2.06 -5.97
N LEU A 34 -2.08 -2.19 -4.67
CA LEU A 34 -2.19 -1.08 -3.71
C LEU A 34 -0.80 -0.51 -3.38
N THR A 35 -0.68 0.80 -3.44
CA THR A 35 0.54 1.55 -3.10
C THR A 35 0.24 2.60 -2.04
N ILE A 36 1.04 2.63 -0.97
CA ILE A 36 0.88 3.58 0.15
C ILE A 36 2.22 4.28 0.40
N THR A 37 2.22 5.61 0.39
CA THR A 37 3.32 6.44 0.90
C THR A 37 2.95 6.94 2.28
N SER A 38 3.72 6.55 3.31
CA SER A 38 3.42 6.98 4.68
C SER A 38 4.66 7.06 5.58
N ARG A 39 4.52 7.84 6.65
CA ARG A 39 5.40 7.79 7.81
C ARG A 39 4.94 6.66 8.72
N CYS A 40 5.70 5.56 8.77
CA CYS A 40 5.35 4.40 9.58
C CYS A 40 6.57 3.83 10.28
N GLU A 41 6.35 2.80 11.10
CA GLU A 41 7.36 1.88 11.60
C GLU A 41 6.99 0.46 11.15
N VAL A 42 7.94 -0.47 11.23
CA VAL A 42 7.73 -1.86 10.80
C VAL A 42 8.24 -2.81 11.88
N ASP A 43 7.35 -3.64 12.41
CA ASP A 43 7.70 -4.85 13.19
C ASP A 43 7.40 -6.06 12.30
N TYR A 44 8.42 -6.89 12.03
CA TYR A 44 8.25 -8.11 11.25
C TYR A 44 8.70 -9.33 12.04
N ARG A 45 7.94 -10.42 11.89
CA ARG A 45 8.23 -11.73 12.48
C ARG A 45 8.06 -12.82 11.44
N GLY A 46 9.10 -13.64 11.26
CA GLY A 46 9.13 -14.74 10.30
C GLY A 46 10.34 -15.63 10.53
N ARG A 47 11.07 -15.98 9.45
CA ARG A 47 12.36 -16.70 9.56
C ARG A 47 13.37 -15.97 10.45
N ALA A 48 13.30 -14.65 10.47
CA ALA A 48 13.98 -13.78 11.42
C ALA A 48 12.95 -12.79 12.00
N SER A 49 13.33 -12.10 13.07
CA SER A 49 12.60 -10.94 13.58
C SER A 49 13.42 -9.66 13.37
N GLY A 50 12.73 -8.54 13.23
CA GLY A 50 13.39 -7.24 13.19
C GLY A 50 12.40 -6.09 13.26
N TYR A 51 12.95 -4.93 13.58
CA TYR A 51 12.21 -3.70 13.76
C TYR A 51 12.88 -2.57 12.99
N LEU A 52 12.08 -1.79 12.28
CA LEU A 52 12.50 -0.56 11.62
C LEU A 52 11.72 0.60 12.24
N GLY A 53 12.44 1.49 12.94
CA GLY A 53 11.86 2.68 13.57
C GLY A 53 11.23 3.66 12.56
N VAL A 54 10.58 4.70 13.06
CA VAL A 54 9.80 5.67 12.27
C VAL A 54 10.55 6.25 11.07
N GLY A 55 9.86 6.42 9.94
CA GLY A 55 10.42 6.92 8.67
C GLY A 55 9.44 6.81 7.49
N GLU A 56 9.72 7.54 6.41
CA GLU A 56 8.93 7.56 5.17
C GLU A 56 9.18 6.30 4.34
N ARG A 57 8.11 5.58 3.99
CA ARG A 57 8.18 4.33 3.23
C ARG A 57 7.13 4.28 2.13
N LEU A 58 7.49 3.55 1.08
CA LEU A 58 6.57 3.08 0.05
C LEU A 58 6.22 1.62 0.37
N THR A 59 4.98 1.38 0.76
CA THR A 59 4.44 0.02 0.95
C THR A 59 3.65 -0.37 -0.29
N ILE A 60 3.90 -1.58 -0.80
CA ILE A 60 3.20 -2.14 -1.95
C ILE A 60 2.55 -3.44 -1.48
N LEU A 61 1.24 -3.58 -1.72
CA LEU A 61 0.53 -4.84 -1.58
C LEU A 61 0.19 -5.34 -2.99
N LYS A 62 0.72 -6.51 -3.33
CA LYS A 62 0.41 -7.16 -4.60
C LYS A 62 -0.84 -8.04 -4.47
N PRO A 63 -1.61 -8.22 -5.55
CA PRO A 63 -2.83 -9.03 -5.51
C PRO A 63 -2.58 -10.52 -5.30
N ASP A 64 -1.35 -10.99 -5.54
CA ASP A 64 -0.91 -12.36 -5.27
C ASP A 64 -0.53 -12.59 -3.79
N GLY A 65 -0.66 -11.57 -2.94
CA GLY A 65 -0.35 -11.64 -1.51
C GLY A 65 1.13 -11.54 -1.17
N THR A 66 1.99 -11.12 -2.12
CA THR A 66 3.39 -10.78 -1.83
C THR A 66 3.51 -9.46 -1.08
#